data_AF-A0A6G2V107-F1
#
_entry.id   AF-A0A6G2V107-F1
#
_cell.length_a   1.000
_cell.length_b   1.000
_cell.length_c   1.000
_cell.angle_alpha   90.00
_cell.angle_beta   90.00
_cell.angle_gamma   90.00
#
_symmetry.space_group_name_H-M   'P 1'
#
loop_
_entity.id
_entity.type
_entity.pdbx_description
1 polymer ?
#
loop_
_entity_poly.entity_id
_entity_poly.type
_entity_poly.pdbx_seq_one_letter_code
_entity_poly.pdbx_strand_id
1 'polypeptide(L)'
;MSERRQYSRDEWIGAGLLIVIVMVVAASCWPSGSDGGSSSDTTDSRELPSRHRDSEPEDPSGGLAVTASRFTEWPFTVSAGVLRCEAGAVTFESPGGPRYAVNGTAKGAGYPEITPIWADDETLGHGLKVNISEVLDKGLSLC
;
A
#
# COMPACT_ATOMS: atom_id res chain seq x y z
N MET A 1 -31.40 35.35 -34.45
CA MET A 1 -31.02 33.93 -34.51
C MET A 1 -29.55 33.84 -34.13
N SER A 2 -29.34 33.54 -32.86
CA SER A 2 -28.06 33.30 -32.17
C SER A 2 -27.40 32.03 -32.70
N GLU A 3 -26.15 32.13 -33.14
CA GLU A 3 -24.92 31.84 -32.38
C GLU A 3 -24.40 30.41 -32.63
N ARG A 4 -23.14 30.32 -33.05
CA ARG A 4 -22.26 29.27 -32.57
C ARG A 4 -20.99 29.93 -32.05
N ARG A 5 -20.87 29.99 -30.72
CA ARG A 5 -19.58 30.06 -30.03
C ARG A 5 -19.17 28.65 -29.64
N GLN A 6 -17.91 28.33 -29.85
CA GLN A 6 -17.22 27.16 -29.35
C GLN A 6 -17.07 27.25 -27.82
N TYR A 7 -17.32 26.17 -27.08
CA TYR A 7 -16.47 25.73 -25.96
C TYR A 7 -16.83 24.30 -25.48
N SER A 8 -15.83 23.72 -24.83
CA SER A 8 -15.79 22.64 -23.84
C SER A 8 -15.84 21.19 -24.28
N ARG A 9 -14.72 20.54 -23.92
CA ARG A 9 -14.56 19.10 -23.73
C ARG A 9 -15.19 18.76 -22.37
N ASP A 10 -16.29 18.06 -22.45
CA ASP A 10 -17.07 17.42 -21.39
C ASP A 10 -17.78 16.27 -22.15
N GLU A 11 -17.97 15.03 -21.72
CA GLU A 11 -17.82 14.35 -20.45
C GLU A 11 -18.49 12.96 -20.65
N TRP A 12 -18.14 11.94 -19.86
CA TRP A 12 -18.96 10.76 -19.49
C TRP A 12 -19.43 9.69 -20.51
N ILE A 13 -19.78 8.55 -19.88
CA ILE A 13 -20.49 7.34 -20.33
C ILE A 13 -19.53 6.22 -20.80
N GLY A 14 -19.38 5.08 -20.13
CA GLY A 14 -20.26 4.35 -19.21
C GLY A 14 -20.55 2.96 -19.78
N ALA A 15 -20.34 1.92 -18.96
CA ALA A 15 -20.91 0.57 -19.06
C ALA A 15 -20.79 -0.24 -20.38
N GLY A 16 -20.01 -1.33 -20.30
CA GLY A 16 -20.35 -2.65 -20.86
C GLY A 16 -20.48 -2.83 -22.37
N LEU A 17 -19.48 -3.44 -23.01
CA LEU A 17 -19.75 -4.40 -24.07
C LEU A 17 -18.57 -5.37 -24.27
N LEU A 18 -18.92 -6.65 -24.18
CA LEU A 18 -18.14 -7.82 -24.57
C LEU A 18 -17.54 -7.66 -25.98
N ILE A 19 -16.24 -7.87 -26.14
CA ILE A 19 -15.66 -8.25 -27.42
C ILE A 19 -14.82 -9.51 -27.19
N VAL A 20 -15.51 -10.64 -27.31
CA VAL A 20 -14.92 -11.96 -27.51
C VAL A 20 -14.52 -12.02 -28.98
N ILE A 21 -13.23 -12.01 -29.31
CA ILE A 21 -12.76 -12.38 -30.65
C ILE A 21 -12.00 -13.70 -30.53
N VAL A 22 -12.73 -14.77 -30.82
CA VAL A 22 -12.21 -16.09 -31.16
C VAL A 22 -11.68 -16.01 -32.59
N MET A 23 -10.38 -16.21 -32.78
CA MET A 23 -9.77 -16.49 -34.09
C MET A 23 -9.12 -17.87 -34.00
N VAL A 24 -9.88 -18.89 -34.43
CA VAL A 24 -9.42 -20.25 -34.73
C VAL A 24 -9.29 -20.35 -36.25
N VAL A 25 -8.44 -21.30 -36.67
CA VAL A 25 -8.36 -22.00 -37.97
C VAL A 25 -7.06 -21.66 -38.73
N ALA A 26 -6.29 -22.57 -39.31
CA ALA A 26 -5.95 -23.99 -39.15
C ALA A 26 -4.96 -24.32 -40.30
N ALA A 27 -4.18 -25.40 -40.13
CA ALA A 27 -3.55 -26.22 -41.18
C ALA A 27 -2.32 -25.57 -41.89
N SER A 28 -1.19 -26.22 -42.18
CA SER A 28 -0.79 -27.63 -42.30
C SER A 28 0.77 -27.63 -42.24
N CYS A 29 1.48 -28.61 -41.69
CA CYS A 29 1.95 -29.78 -42.43
C CYS A 29 2.75 -30.70 -41.47
N TRP A 30 2.57 -32.00 -41.64
CA TRP A 30 3.22 -33.11 -40.91
C TRP A 30 4.03 -33.93 -41.93
N PRO A 31 5.17 -34.51 -41.54
CA PRO A 31 5.27 -35.98 -41.59
C PRO A 31 6.09 -36.53 -40.39
N SER A 32 5.61 -37.53 -39.64
CA SER A 32 5.62 -38.98 -39.91
C SER A 32 6.87 -39.68 -39.35
N GLY A 33 6.69 -40.61 -38.40
CA GLY A 33 7.72 -41.53 -37.88
C GLY A 33 7.36 -42.12 -36.50
N SER A 34 7.31 -43.45 -36.42
CA SER A 34 6.52 -44.26 -35.47
C SER A 34 7.29 -44.88 -34.29
N ASP A 35 6.49 -45.38 -33.33
CA ASP A 35 6.68 -46.55 -32.44
C ASP A 35 7.38 -46.42 -31.07
N GLY A 36 6.56 -46.56 -30.02
CA GLY A 36 6.61 -47.74 -29.14
C GLY A 36 7.41 -47.64 -27.83
N GLY A 37 6.70 -47.49 -26.70
CA GLY A 37 7.25 -47.79 -25.37
C GLY A 37 6.36 -47.36 -24.20
N SER A 38 5.69 -48.34 -23.58
CA SER A 38 4.89 -48.19 -22.35
C SER A 38 5.68 -47.62 -21.17
N SER A 39 5.10 -46.68 -20.41
CA SER A 39 4.62 -46.90 -19.03
C SER A 39 4.21 -45.58 -18.36
N SER A 40 2.98 -45.59 -17.83
CA SER A 40 2.48 -44.98 -16.60
C SER A 40 2.89 -43.55 -16.20
N ASP A 41 1.88 -42.68 -16.24
CA ASP A 41 1.59 -41.55 -15.34
C ASP A 41 2.73 -40.90 -14.52
N THR A 42 2.99 -39.63 -14.82
CA THR A 42 2.90 -38.58 -13.79
C THR A 42 2.71 -37.23 -14.46
N THR A 43 1.57 -36.60 -14.14
CA THR A 43 1.33 -35.17 -14.31
C THR A 43 2.51 -34.37 -13.79
N ASP A 44 3.21 -33.63 -14.65
CA ASP A 44 4.06 -32.54 -14.17
C ASP A 44 3.81 -31.27 -14.97
N SER A 45 3.62 -30.20 -14.21
CA SER A 45 2.86 -29.02 -14.58
C SER A 45 3.74 -27.93 -15.15
N ARG A 46 3.24 -27.28 -16.22
CA ARG A 46 3.25 -25.83 -16.42
C ARG A 46 4.54 -25.09 -16.02
N GLU A 47 5.41 -24.89 -17.00
CA GLU A 47 6.39 -23.80 -16.96
C GLU A 47 5.91 -22.67 -17.88
N LEU A 48 5.64 -21.48 -17.31
CA LEU A 48 5.72 -20.13 -17.90
C LEU A 48 4.98 -19.10 -17.00
N PRO A 49 5.39 -17.83 -17.04
CA PRO A 49 6.55 -17.25 -16.39
C PRO A 49 6.14 -16.52 -15.09
N SER A 50 7.10 -16.41 -14.18
CA SER A 50 7.00 -15.67 -12.92
C SER A 50 6.41 -14.27 -13.15
N ARG A 51 5.20 -14.05 -12.62
CA ARG A 51 4.64 -12.72 -12.46
C ARG A 51 5.70 -11.85 -11.80
N HIS A 52 5.94 -10.70 -12.40
CA HIS A 52 6.61 -9.59 -11.75
C HIS A 52 6.14 -9.55 -10.29
N ARG A 53 7.10 -9.67 -9.38
CA ARG A 53 6.96 -9.19 -8.01
C ARG A 53 6.48 -7.75 -8.14
N ASP A 54 5.17 -7.55 -8.05
CA ASP A 54 4.65 -6.29 -7.52
C ASP A 54 5.42 -6.10 -6.23
N SER A 55 6.17 -5.01 -6.18
CA SER A 55 7.09 -4.65 -5.11
C SER A 55 6.35 -4.69 -3.77
N GLU A 56 6.40 -5.84 -3.11
CA GLU A 56 6.26 -5.94 -1.67
C GLU A 56 7.34 -4.99 -1.12
N PRO A 57 6.96 -3.86 -0.49
CA PRO A 57 7.95 -2.98 0.09
C PRO A 57 8.76 -3.81 1.07
N GLU A 58 10.07 -3.86 0.84
CA GLU A 58 10.99 -4.81 1.45
C GLU A 58 10.75 -4.95 2.96
N ASP A 59 10.69 -6.21 3.40
CA ASP A 59 10.47 -6.62 4.78
C ASP A 59 11.45 -5.88 5.72
N PRO A 60 10.94 -5.29 6.82
CA PRO A 60 11.44 -4.06 7.41
C PRO A 60 12.40 -4.34 8.55
N SER A 61 13.41 -3.49 8.68
CA SER A 61 14.40 -3.54 9.77
C SER A 61 13.80 -3.09 11.12
N GLY A 62 12.70 -3.69 11.57
CA GLY A 62 12.09 -3.49 12.90
C GLY A 62 11.02 -2.40 13.00
N GLY A 63 10.24 -2.14 11.95
CA GLY A 63 9.19 -1.11 11.97
C GLY A 63 7.97 -1.44 11.11
N LEU A 64 6.82 -0.89 11.48
CA LEU A 64 5.54 -1.04 10.78
C LEU A 64 5.22 0.23 9.99
N ALA A 65 5.14 0.12 8.67
CA ALA A 65 4.60 1.20 7.83
C ALA A 65 3.10 1.41 8.14
N VAL A 66 2.73 2.66 8.42
CA VAL A 66 1.36 3.06 8.77
C VAL A 66 0.90 4.26 7.94
N THR A 67 -0.41 4.35 7.72
CA THR A 67 -1.05 5.44 6.98
C THR A 67 -2.30 5.89 7.72
N ALA A 68 -2.68 7.16 7.56
CA ALA A 68 -3.82 7.77 8.23
C ALA A 68 -5.14 7.00 8.05
N SER A 69 -5.36 6.38 6.88
CA SER A 69 -6.58 5.63 6.56
C SER A 69 -6.81 4.36 7.39
N ARG A 70 -5.83 3.95 8.20
CA ARG A 70 -5.91 2.77 9.06
C ARG A 70 -6.30 3.08 10.50
N PHE A 71 -6.48 4.36 10.84
CA PHE A 71 -6.77 4.84 12.19
C PHE A 71 -8.11 5.55 12.21
N THR A 72 -8.80 5.51 13.35
CA THR A 72 -10.05 6.26 13.55
C THR A 72 -9.76 7.75 13.56
N GLU A 73 -8.69 8.13 14.25
CA GLU A 73 -8.21 9.50 14.33
C GLU A 73 -6.70 9.52 14.08
N TRP A 74 -6.26 10.41 13.19
CA TRP A 74 -4.87 10.47 12.78
C TRP A 74 -4.17 11.68 13.43
N PRO A 75 -3.22 11.46 14.37
CA PRO A 75 -2.66 12.54 15.17
C PRO A 75 -1.57 13.34 14.49
N PHE A 76 -1.21 13.02 13.24
CA PHE A 76 -0.06 13.66 12.58
C PHE A 76 -0.43 14.49 11.38
N THR A 77 0.33 15.56 11.14
CA THR A 77 0.18 16.42 9.95
C THR A 77 0.67 15.74 8.66
N VAL A 78 1.48 14.69 8.77
CA VAL A 78 1.93 13.85 7.64
C VAL A 78 0.98 12.67 7.44
N SER A 79 0.72 12.24 6.20
CA SER A 79 -0.30 11.21 5.91
C SER A 79 0.11 9.76 6.21
N ALA A 80 1.41 9.51 6.42
CA ALA A 80 1.99 8.19 6.61
C ALA A 80 3.35 8.28 7.31
N GLY A 81 3.87 7.14 7.77
CA GLY A 81 5.22 7.01 8.31
C GLY A 81 5.49 5.59 8.79
N VAL A 82 6.54 5.41 9.60
CA VAL A 82 6.92 4.09 10.14
C VAL A 82 6.88 4.13 11.67
N LEU A 83 6.08 3.27 12.28
CA LEU A 83 6.06 3.04 13.72
C LEU A 83 7.09 1.99 14.13
N ARG A 84 7.76 2.21 15.27
CA ARG A 84 8.74 1.28 15.83
C ARG A 84 8.59 1.21 17.34
N CYS A 85 8.88 0.05 17.91
CA CYS A 85 9.07 -0.10 19.35
C CYS A 85 10.41 -0.76 19.65
N GLU A 86 11.22 -0.14 20.51
CA GLU A 86 12.49 -0.68 20.98
C GLU A 86 12.52 -0.52 22.52
N ALA A 87 12.54 -1.63 23.27
CA ALA A 87 12.54 -1.62 24.74
C ALA A 87 11.43 -0.74 25.37
N GLY A 88 10.24 -0.72 24.76
CA GLY A 88 9.11 0.11 25.20
C GLY A 88 9.17 1.57 24.76
N ALA A 89 10.22 2.01 24.05
CA ALA A 89 10.28 3.30 23.39
C ALA A 89 9.51 3.25 22.07
N VAL A 90 8.34 3.89 22.02
CA VAL A 90 7.55 3.99 20.79
C VAL A 90 7.95 5.23 20.03
N THR A 91 8.28 5.05 18.76
CA THR A 91 8.70 6.12 17.87
C THR A 91 7.96 6.11 16.54
N PHE A 92 7.88 7.29 15.92
CA PHE A 92 7.30 7.48 14.60
C PHE A 92 8.30 8.19 13.69
N GLU A 93 8.65 7.56 12.58
CA GLU A 93 9.53 8.10 11.55
C GLU A 93 8.70 8.71 10.44
N SER A 94 8.75 10.04 10.31
CA SER A 94 8.04 10.75 9.25
C SER A 94 8.79 10.64 7.92
N PRO A 95 8.10 10.67 6.77
CA PRO A 95 8.73 10.62 5.46
C PRO A 95 9.73 11.77 5.28
N GLY A 96 11.01 11.45 5.14
CA GLY A 96 12.08 12.43 4.96
C GLY A 96 12.40 13.28 6.21
N GLY A 97 11.83 12.93 7.37
CA GLY A 97 12.07 13.61 8.65
C GLY A 97 12.78 12.73 9.66
N PRO A 98 13.03 13.27 10.88
CA PRO A 98 13.61 12.49 11.95
C PRO A 98 12.59 11.51 12.54
N ARG A 99 13.10 10.59 13.37
CA ARG A 99 12.28 9.69 14.19
C ARG A 99 11.88 10.40 15.47
N TYR A 100 10.59 10.60 15.67
CA TYR A 100 10.03 11.30 16.81
C TYR A 100 9.59 10.36 17.93
N ALA A 101 9.65 10.83 19.17
CA ALA A 101 9.18 10.15 20.34
C ALA A 101 7.65 10.23 20.46
N VAL A 102 6.97 9.07 20.44
CA VAL A 102 5.52 8.98 20.64
C VAL A 102 5.17 8.87 22.12
N ASN A 103 6.08 8.32 22.95
CA ASN A 103 5.87 8.16 24.39
C ASN A 103 7.04 8.70 25.24
N GLY A 104 6.82 8.75 26.56
CA GLY A 104 7.83 9.21 27.52
C GLY A 104 9.12 8.39 27.51
N THR A 105 9.04 7.08 27.27
CA THR A 105 10.21 6.20 27.19
C THR A 105 11.11 6.58 26.01
N ALA A 106 10.54 6.85 24.83
CA ALA A 106 11.28 7.33 23.68
C ALA A 106 11.91 8.71 23.90
N LYS A 107 11.20 9.62 24.58
CA LYS A 107 11.79 10.91 24.99
C LYS A 107 12.99 10.72 25.91
N GLY A 108 12.88 9.83 26.89
CA GLY A 108 13.97 9.47 27.79
C GLY A 108 15.17 8.82 27.07
N ALA A 109 14.94 8.16 25.95
CA ALA A 109 15.96 7.61 25.08
C ALA A 109 16.63 8.67 24.16
N GLY A 110 16.16 9.91 24.17
CA GLY A 110 16.77 11.03 23.42
C GLY A 110 16.15 11.33 22.05
N TYR A 111 15.02 10.71 21.71
CA TYR A 111 14.30 11.03 20.47
C TYR A 111 13.60 12.41 20.58
N PRO A 112 13.55 13.22 19.50
CA PRO A 112 12.88 14.50 19.49
C PRO A 112 11.38 14.37 19.76
N GLU A 113 10.80 15.41 20.38
CA GLU A 113 9.35 15.50 20.64
C GLU A 113 8.53 15.44 19.34
N ILE A 114 7.41 14.72 19.37
CA ILE A 114 6.47 14.61 18.24
C ILE A 114 5.73 15.93 17.91
N THR A 115 5.78 16.92 18.81
CA THR A 115 5.06 18.21 18.71
C THR A 115 5.11 18.89 17.34
N PRO A 116 6.24 18.93 16.60
CA PRO A 116 6.29 19.59 15.29
C PRO A 116 5.37 18.99 14.23
N ILE A 117 4.99 17.73 14.38
CA ILE A 117 4.09 17.03 13.45
C ILE A 117 2.77 16.60 14.12
N TRP A 118 2.55 16.94 15.39
CA TRP A 118 1.30 16.61 16.08
C TRP A 118 0.20 17.59 15.66
N ALA A 119 -0.80 17.07 14.97
CA ALA A 119 -1.95 17.82 14.49
C ALA A 119 -2.76 18.44 15.63
N ASP A 120 -3.25 19.65 15.39
CA ASP A 120 -4.26 20.29 16.22
C ASP A 120 -5.64 19.67 15.95
N ASP A 121 -6.43 19.51 17.00
CA ASP A 121 -7.82 19.08 16.93
C ASP A 121 -8.73 20.31 16.76
N GLU A 122 -9.17 20.52 15.52
CA GLU A 122 -10.05 21.63 15.15
C GLU A 122 -11.44 21.55 15.81
N THR A 123 -11.85 20.36 16.28
CA THR A 123 -13.16 20.16 16.94
C THR A 123 -13.16 20.61 18.38
N LEU A 124 -12.01 20.48 19.06
CA LEU A 124 -11.81 20.93 20.44
C LEU A 124 -11.32 22.39 20.50
N GLY A 125 -10.59 22.83 19.48
CA GLY A 125 -10.04 24.19 19.38
C GLY A 125 -8.88 24.46 20.34
N HIS A 126 -8.50 25.73 20.45
CA HIS A 126 -7.48 26.23 21.40
C HIS A 126 -6.08 25.60 21.27
N GLY A 127 -5.72 25.03 20.12
CA GLY A 127 -4.45 24.34 19.92
C GLY A 127 -4.32 23.04 20.73
N LEU A 128 -5.44 22.46 21.13
CA LEU A 128 -5.48 21.11 21.66
C LEU A 128 -5.09 20.13 20.57
N LYS A 129 -4.41 19.05 20.95
CA LYS A 129 -3.86 18.07 20.02
C LYS A 129 -4.82 16.90 19.83
N VAL A 130 -4.84 16.37 18.61
CA VAL A 130 -5.55 15.13 18.27
C VAL A 130 -5.10 14.00 19.19
N ASN A 131 -6.02 13.12 19.60
CA ASN A 131 -5.69 12.01 20.47
C ASN A 131 -4.65 11.07 19.82
N ILE A 132 -3.55 10.81 20.52
CA ILE A 132 -2.46 9.94 20.02
C ILE A 132 -2.56 8.49 20.48
N SER A 133 -3.53 8.15 21.34
CA SER A 133 -3.57 6.86 22.03
C SER A 133 -3.66 5.68 21.07
N GLU A 134 -4.45 5.77 20.00
CA GLU A 134 -4.58 4.67 19.02
C GLU A 134 -3.23 4.36 18.33
N VAL A 135 -2.45 5.39 18.00
CA VAL A 135 -1.11 5.25 17.44
C VAL A 135 -0.13 4.70 18.47
N LEU A 136 -0.21 5.19 19.72
CA LEU A 136 0.62 4.71 20.82
C LEU A 136 0.37 3.23 21.10
N ASP A 137 -0.89 2.81 21.22
CA ASP A 137 -1.28 1.41 21.45
C ASP A 137 -0.80 0.52 20.31
N LYS A 138 -0.95 1.00 19.07
CA LYS A 138 -0.45 0.27 17.89
C LYS A 138 1.07 0.14 17.89
N GLY A 139 1.79 1.17 18.32
CA GLY A 139 3.24 1.15 18.43
C GLY A 139 3.71 0.22 19.56
N LEU A 140 3.02 0.25 20.72
CA LEU A 140 3.29 -0.64 21.84
C LEU A 140 3.05 -2.11 21.47
N SER A 141 2.12 -2.43 20.57
CA SER A 141 1.90 -3.81 20.12
C SER A 141 3.02 -4.38 19.23
N LEU A 142 4.03 -3.57 18.88
CA LEU A 142 5.22 -4.02 18.16
C LEU A 142 6.30 -4.56 19.10
N CYS A 143 6.05 -4.44 20.40
CA CYS A 143 6.74 -5.04 21.52
C CYS A 143 5.67 -5.70 22.44
#